data_AF-A0A832GLJ9-F1
#
_entry.id   AF-A0A832GLJ9-F1
#
_cell.length_a   1.000
_cell.length_b   1.000
_cell.length_c   1.000
_cell.angle_alpha   90.00
_cell.angle_beta   90.00
_cell.angle_gamma   90.00
#
_symmetry.space_group_name_H-M   'P 1'
#
loop_
_entity.id
_entity.type
_entity.pdbx_description
1 polymer ?
#
loop_
_entity_poly.entity_id
_entity_poly.type
_entity_poly.pdbx_seq_one_letter_code
_entity_poly.pdbx_strand_id
1 'polypeptide(L)' 'MQRPEEFVPVSLEPNPVIEYYKQFVDRSLLRENLKLTPTERVRKMQEMGRVYAELRRAGAKLRDDRRTP' A
#
# COMPACT_ATOMS: atom_id res chain seq x y z
N MET A 1 24.77 -3.96 -10.50
CA MET A 1 24.20 -3.70 -9.17
C MET A 1 25.02 -4.54 -8.19
N GLN A 2 25.94 -3.92 -7.44
CA GLN A 2 26.71 -4.62 -6.42
C GLN A 2 25.77 -5.00 -5.28
N ARG A 3 25.73 -6.29 -4.92
CA ARG A 3 24.98 -6.75 -3.74
C ARG A 3 25.91 -6.48 -2.55
N PRO A 4 25.48 -5.79 -1.49
CA PRO A 4 26.32 -5.69 -0.30
C PRO A 4 26.53 -7.13 0.22
N GLU A 5 27.80 -7.54 0.23
CA GLU A 5 28.27 -8.90 0.55
C GLU A 5 28.09 -9.24 2.05
N GLU A 6 27.74 -8.26 2.89
CA GLU A 6 27.52 -8.43 4.33
C GLU A 6 26.09 -8.07 4.75
N PHE A 7 25.49 -8.97 5.53
CA PHE A 7 24.28 -8.68 6.28
C PHE A 7 24.61 -7.65 7.36
N VAL A 8 24.09 -6.43 7.20
CA VAL A 8 24.15 -5.42 8.26
C VAL A 8 22.95 -5.65 9.19
N PRO A 9 23.16 -6.10 10.43
CA PRO A 9 22.07 -6.29 11.37
C PRO A 9 21.43 -4.94 11.69
N VAL A 10 20.11 -4.86 11.55
CA VAL A 10 19.34 -3.69 11.96
C VAL A 10 19.28 -3.65 13.48
N SER A 11 19.72 -2.55 14.09
CA SER A 11 19.54 -2.32 15.52
C SER A 11 18.05 -2.23 15.86
N LEU A 12 17.61 -3.00 16.85
CA LEU A 12 16.24 -2.96 17.37
C LEU A 12 16.08 -1.96 18.52
N GLU A 13 17.16 -1.30 18.93
CA GLU A 13 17.11 -0.25 19.94
C GLU A 13 16.26 0.93 19.44
N PRO A 14 15.37 1.49 20.27
CA PRO A 14 14.55 2.63 19.87
C PRO A 14 15.42 3.81 19.42
N ASN A 15 15.23 4.24 18.17
CA ASN A 15 15.89 5.42 17.64
C ASN A 15 14.92 6.61 17.70
N PRO A 16 15.30 7.76 18.29
CA PRO A 16 14.39 8.89 18.50
C PRO A 16 13.84 9.48 17.20
N VAL A 17 14.63 9.47 16.12
CA VAL A 17 14.18 9.91 14.79
C VAL A 17 13.14 8.95 14.24
N ILE A 18 13.39 7.64 14.33
CA ILE A 18 12.45 6.62 13.88
C ILE A 18 11.14 6.68 14.67
N GLU A 19 11.21 6.79 16.00
CA GLU A 19 10.01 6.90 16.84
C GLU A 19 9.20 8.16 16.53
N TYR A 20 9.86 9.29 16.29
CA TYR A 20 9.18 10.52 15.87
C TYR A 20 8.40 10.33 14.57
N TYR A 21 8.94 9.64 13.56
CA TYR A 21 8.19 9.40 12.32
C TYR A 21 7.15 8.29 12.42
N LYS A 22 7.41 7.25 13.22
CA LYS A 22 6.49 6.11 13.42
C LYS A 22 5.12 6.54 13.95
N GLN A 23 5.04 7.59 14.75
CA GLN A 23 3.77 8.05 15.32
C GLN A 23 2.76 8.49 14.26
N PHE A 24 3.22 8.91 13.07
CA PHE A 24 2.36 9.34 11.97
C PHE A 24 1.91 8.19 11.06
N VAL A 25 2.38 6.97 11.30
CA VAL A 25 1.98 5.80 10.52
C VAL A 25 0.66 5.27 11.07
N ASP A 26 -0.42 5.41 10.30
CA ASP A 26 -1.68 4.72 10.60
C ASP A 26 -1.53 3.21 10.36
N ARG A 27 -1.69 2.44 11.43
CA ARG A 27 -1.60 0.97 11.41
C ARG A 27 -2.96 0.29 11.39
N SER A 28 -4.06 1.02 11.33
CA SER A 28 -5.42 0.48 11.41
C SER A 28 -5.69 -0.52 10.30
N LEU A 29 -5.44 -0.15 9.04
CA LEU A 29 -5.62 -1.05 7.90
C LEU A 29 -4.66 -2.25 7.92
N LEU A 30 -3.43 -2.06 8.41
CA LEU A 30 -2.48 -3.15 8.55
C LEU A 30 -2.99 -4.18 9.57
N ARG A 31 -3.48 -3.71 10.72
CA ARG A 31 -4.03 -4.57 11.78
C ARG A 31 -5.27 -5.33 11.30
N GLU A 32 -6.20 -4.69 10.60
CA GLU A 32 -7.37 -5.37 10.04
C GLU A 32 -6.98 -6.43 9.01
N ASN A 33 -5.98 -6.16 8.15
CA ASN A 33 -5.50 -7.16 7.18
C ASN A 33 -4.73 -8.33 7.81
N LEU A 34 -4.15 -8.14 8.99
CA LEU A 34 -3.46 -9.20 9.74
C LEU A 34 -4.45 -10.15 10.44
N LYS A 35 -5.70 -9.73 10.67
CA LYS A 35 -6.77 -10.61 11.16
C LYS A 35 -7.26 -11.61 10.11
N LEU A 36 -7.04 -11.30 8.83
CA LEU A 36 -7.45 -12.14 7.71
C LEU A 36 -6.45 -13.27 7.45
N THR A 37 -6.94 -14.41 7.01
CA THR A 37 -6.11 -15.48 6.43
C THR A 37 -5.39 -14.98 5.18
N PRO A 38 -4.28 -15.62 4.76
CA PRO A 38 -3.58 -15.27 3.53
C PRO A 38 -4.50 -15.23 2.30
N THR A 39 -5.40 -16.22 2.17
CA THR A 39 -6.35 -16.30 1.05
C THR A 39 -7.34 -15.14 1.06
N GLU A 40 -7.91 -14.81 2.22
CA GLU A 40 -8.83 -13.68 2.36
C GLU A 40 -8.13 -12.35 2.04
N ARG A 41 -6.87 -12.18 2.47
CA ARG A 41 -6.08 -10.98 2.13
C ARG A 41 -5.89 -10.83 0.62
N VAL A 42 -5.56 -11.92 -0.07
CA VAL A 42 -5.41 -11.91 -1.54
C VAL A 42 -6.74 -11.59 -2.23
N ARG A 43 -7.85 -12.18 -1.78
CA ARG A 43 -9.18 -11.88 -2.34
C ARG A 43 -9.56 -10.41 -2.14
N LYS A 44 -9.40 -9.88 -0.93
CA LYS A 44 -9.64 -8.46 -0.62
C LYS A 44 -8.80 -7.54 -1.50
N MET A 45 -7.53 -7.88 -1.73
CA MET A 45 -6.65 -7.12 -2.64
C MET A 45 -7.16 -7.14 -4.09
N GLN A 46 -7.59 -8.31 -4.59
CA GLN A 46 -8.14 -8.44 -5.94
C GLN A 46 -9.42 -7.60 -6.13
N GLU A 47 -10.31 -7.60 -5.13
CA GLU A 47 -11.53 -6.80 -5.13
C GLU A 47 -11.22 -5.29 -5.20
N MET A 48 -10.30 -4.81 -4.36
CA MET A 48 -9.83 -3.42 -4.41
C MET A 48 -9.23 -3.07 -5.78
N GLY A 49 -8.48 -3.99 -6.39
CA GLY A 49 -7.92 -3.81 -7.73
C GLY A 49 -9.00 -3.63 -8.80
N ARG A 50 -10.10 -4.38 -8.74
CA ARG A 50 -11.24 -4.22 -9.67
C ARG A 50 -11.92 -2.86 -9.50
N VAL A 51 -12.15 -2.43 -8.26
CA VAL A 51 -12.74 -1.10 -7.98
C VAL A 51 -11.85 0.00 -8.54
N TYR A 52 -10.54 -0.07 -8.32
CA TYR A 52 -9.59 0.91 -8.83
C TYR A 52 -9.57 0.97 -10.36
N ALA A 53 -9.58 -0.20 -11.01
CA ALA A 53 -9.63 -0.30 -12.46
C ALA A 53 -10.89 0.37 -13.03
N GLU A 54 -12.04 0.16 -12.38
CA GLU A 54 -13.30 0.76 -12.82
C GLU A 54 -13.31 2.28 -12.62
N LEU A 55 -12.86 2.77 -11.46
CA LEU A 55 -12.72 4.21 -11.22
C LEU A 55 -11.80 4.88 -12.26
N ARG A 56 -10.70 4.21 -12.62
CA ARG A 56 -9.80 4.68 -13.68
C ARG A 56 -10.50 4.77 -15.04
N ARG A 57 -11.27 3.74 -15.42
CA ARG A 57 -12.02 3.71 -16.69
C ARG A 57 -13.08 4.81 -16.74
N ALA A 58 -13.90 4.92 -15.70
CA ALA A 58 -14.93 5.96 -15.59
C ALA A 58 -14.32 7.36 -15.67
N GLY A 59 -13.21 7.59 -14.96
CA GLY A 59 -12.49 8.85 -15.02
C GLY A 59 -11.89 9.17 -16.39
N ALA A 60 -11.48 8.16 -17.17
CA ALA A 60 -11.02 8.35 -18.54
C ALA A 60 -12.18 8.74 -19.47
N LYS A 61 -13.31 8.03 -19.39
CA LYS A 61 -14.51 8.34 -20.16
C LYS A 61 -14.99 9.78 -19.95
N LEU A 62 -15.07 10.23 -18.68
CA LEU A 62 -15.48 11.60 -18.37
C LEU A 62 -14.54 12.68 -18.96
N ARG A 63 -13.25 12.38 -19.14
CA ARG A 63 -12.31 13.32 -19.77
C ARG A 63 -12.46 13.36 -21.28
N ASP A 64 -12.79 12.22 -21.89
CA ASP A 64 -13.02 12.10 -23.32
C ASP A 64 -14.34 12.77 -23.73
N ASP A 65 -15.41 12.50 -22.98
CA ASP A 65 -16.72 13.14 -23.15
C ASP A 65 -16.64 14.67 -22.96
N ARG A 66 -15.67 15.18 -22.19
CA ARG A 66 -15.40 16.64 -22.05
C ARG A 66 -14.54 17.23 -23.16
N ARG A 67 -13.76 16.42 -23.88
CA ARG A 67 -12.85 16.87 -24.95
C ARG A 67 -13.56 16.94 -26.30
N THR A 68 -14.64 16.20 -26.45
CA THR A 68 -15.45 16.14 -27.67
C THR A 68 -16.81 16.79 -27.39
N PRO A 69 -16.98 18.10 -27.65
CA PRO A 69 -18.30 18.75 -27.58
C PRO A 69 -19.22 18.26 -28.71
#